data_AF-A0A9E5KD25-F1
#
_entry.id   AF-A0A9E5KD25-F1
#
_cell.length_a   1.000
_cell.length_b   1.000
_cell.length_c   1.000
_cell.angle_alpha   90.00
_cell.angle_beta   90.00
_cell.angle_gamma   90.00
#
_symmetry.space_group_name_H-M   'P 1'
#
loop_
_entity.id
_entity.type
_entity.pdbx_description
1 polymer ?
#
loop_
_entity_poly.entity_id
_entity_poly.type
_entity_poly.pdbx_seq_one_letter_code
_entity_poly.pdbx_strand_id
1 'polypeptide(L)'
;GVEIINSGKIITIDSVDTWEGSPGEPVLMGDKSVVDGTLYDEFIANIEPVKHIVTPVKMPSVEAAKLYEDKSLFFVFIDGSHLYEAVKEDIFAWLPKDVGPNLRFVLDHSCFGIGAWSAQFYCAR
;
A
#
# COMPACT_ATOMS: atom_id res chain seq x y z
N GLY A 1 1.55 -6.40 -13.07
CA GLY A 1 2.11 -5.16 -13.66
C GLY A 1 1.84 -5.03 -15.15
N VAL A 2 2.48 -5.87 -15.98
CA VAL A 2 2.48 -5.74 -17.45
C VAL A 2 1.08 -5.77 -18.08
N GLU A 3 0.15 -6.56 -17.54
CA GLU A 3 -1.21 -6.68 -18.07
C GLU A 3 -2.09 -5.44 -17.83
N ILE A 4 -1.86 -4.71 -16.74
CA ILE A 4 -2.58 -3.46 -16.42
C ILE A 4 -2.19 -2.38 -17.43
N ILE A 5 -0.90 -2.27 -17.72
CA ILE A 5 -0.32 -1.32 -18.69
C ILE A 5 -0.83 -1.63 -20.11
N ASN A 6 -0.89 -2.91 -20.47
CA ASN A 6 -1.34 -3.35 -21.79
C ASN A 6 -2.86 -3.21 -22.01
N SER A 7 -3.64 -2.83 -21.00
CA SER A 7 -5.10 -2.70 -21.10
C SER A 7 -5.56 -1.45 -21.86
N GLY A 8 -4.67 -0.48 -22.09
CA GLY A 8 -5.00 0.81 -22.72
C GLY A 8 -5.84 1.75 -21.84
N LYS A 9 -6.10 1.38 -20.59
CA LYS A 9 -6.76 2.24 -19.60
C LYS A 9 -5.72 3.17 -18.95
N ILE A 10 -6.12 4.40 -18.69
CA ILE A 10 -5.36 5.29 -17.82
C ILE A 10 -5.62 4.82 -16.40
N ILE A 11 -4.60 4.23 -15.77
CA ILE A 11 -4.67 3.71 -14.40
C ILE A 11 -3.53 4.36 -13.64
N THR A 12 -3.88 5.07 -12.58
CA THR A 12 -2.91 5.59 -11.61
C THR A 12 -2.99 4.77 -10.35
N ILE A 13 -1.84 4.50 -9.73
CA ILE A 13 -1.73 3.72 -8.50
C ILE A 13 -1.07 4.61 -7.46
N ASP A 14 -1.73 4.88 -6.34
CA ASP A 14 -1.07 5.47 -5.18
C ASP A 14 -0.69 4.35 -4.19
N SER A 15 0.57 4.31 -3.78
CA SER A 15 1.15 3.34 -2.83
C SER A 15 1.45 4.02 -1.51
N VAL A 16 0.73 3.66 -0.44
CA VAL A 16 0.82 4.33 0.86
C VAL A 16 1.61 3.48 1.86
N ASP A 17 2.66 4.02 2.46
CA ASP A 17 3.39 3.38 3.57
C ASP A 17 4.18 4.44 4.35
N THR A 18 4.64 4.15 5.56
CA THR A 18 5.68 4.94 6.24
C THR A 18 7.09 4.61 5.73
N TRP A 19 7.31 3.40 5.21
CA TRP A 19 8.62 2.78 4.94
C TRP A 19 9.55 2.79 6.16
N GLU A 20 8.98 2.71 7.37
CA GLU A 20 9.70 2.69 8.66
C GLU A 20 9.66 1.31 9.34
N GLY A 21 9.06 0.32 8.68
CA GLY A 21 8.81 -1.01 9.25
C GLY A 21 7.51 -1.09 10.05
N SER A 22 7.22 -2.29 10.56
CA SER A 22 6.00 -2.62 11.30
C SER A 22 6.34 -2.90 12.76
N PRO A 23 6.08 -1.98 13.71
CA PRO A 23 6.39 -2.18 15.13
C PRO A 23 5.68 -3.39 15.75
N GLY A 24 4.54 -3.80 15.18
CA GLY A 24 3.79 -4.99 15.57
C GLY A 24 4.47 -6.31 15.19
N GLU A 25 5.54 -6.25 14.39
CA GLU A 25 6.24 -7.40 13.83
C GLU A 25 7.75 -7.30 14.08
N PRO A 26 8.22 -7.62 15.30
CA PRO A 26 9.62 -7.40 15.71
C PRO A 26 10.66 -8.08 14.82
N VAL A 27 10.30 -9.19 14.16
CA VAL A 27 11.19 -9.89 13.22
C VAL A 27 11.47 -9.02 11.98
N LEU A 28 10.47 -8.29 11.49
CA LEU A 28 10.60 -7.42 10.32
C LEU A 28 11.35 -6.13 10.65
N MET A 29 11.26 -5.66 11.89
CA MET A 29 12.03 -4.50 12.39
C MET A 29 13.54 -4.75 12.39
N GLY A 30 13.99 -6.00 12.35
CA GLY A 30 15.40 -6.37 12.23
C GLY A 30 15.92 -6.44 10.79
N ASP A 31 15.07 -6.20 9.79
CA ASP A 31 15.50 -6.17 8.40
C ASP A 31 16.51 -5.03 8.19
N LYS A 32 17.57 -5.32 7.43
CA LYS A 32 18.66 -4.38 7.17
C LYS A 32 18.14 -3.08 6.57
N SER A 33 17.16 -3.15 5.68
CA SER A 33 16.58 -2.00 5.00
C SER A 33 15.80 -1.08 5.95
N VAL A 34 15.19 -1.65 7.00
CA VAL A 34 14.49 -0.92 8.06
C VAL A 34 15.51 -0.29 9.01
N VAL A 35 16.51 -1.07 9.45
CA VAL A 35 17.55 -0.61 10.38
C VAL A 35 18.41 0.50 9.77
N ASP A 36 18.76 0.38 8.49
CA ASP A 36 19.58 1.35 7.77
C ASP A 36 18.76 2.51 7.18
N GLY A 37 17.42 2.43 7.25
CA GLY A 37 16.51 3.45 6.70
C GLY A 37 16.48 3.51 5.17
N THR A 38 16.91 2.45 4.48
CA THR A 38 16.97 2.36 3.01
C THR A 38 15.72 1.75 2.37
N LEU A 39 14.74 1.35 3.18
CA LEU A 39 13.53 0.66 2.71
C LEU A 39 12.76 1.45 1.63
N TYR A 40 12.69 2.77 1.75
CA TYR A 40 12.07 3.60 0.70
C TYR A 40 12.84 3.55 -0.62
N ASP A 41 14.18 3.63 -0.56
CA ASP A 41 15.02 3.60 -1.77
C ASP A 41 14.94 2.25 -2.47
N GLU A 42 14.91 1.15 -1.69
CA GLU A 42 14.69 -0.20 -2.21
C GLU A 42 13.32 -0.32 -2.88
N PHE A 43 12.27 0.22 -2.27
CA PHE A 43 10.95 0.27 -2.88
C PHE A 43 10.97 1.03 -4.22
N ILE A 44 11.59 2.21 -4.27
CA ILE A 44 11.70 3.00 -5.51
C ILE A 44 12.45 2.22 -6.60
N ALA A 45 13.53 1.54 -6.25
CA ALA A 45 14.28 0.70 -7.19
C ALA A 45 13.44 -0.47 -7.72
N ASN A 46 12.63 -1.10 -6.86
CA ASN A 46 11.76 -2.22 -7.22
C ASN A 46 10.62 -1.81 -8.17
N ILE A 47 10.04 -0.62 -7.96
CA ILE A 47 8.96 -0.12 -8.81
C ILE A 47 9.46 0.58 -10.08
N GLU A 48 10.77 0.74 -10.29
CA GLU A 48 11.34 1.50 -11.42
C GLU A 48 10.69 1.15 -12.79
N PRO A 49 10.42 -0.13 -13.14
CA PRO A 49 9.76 -0.46 -14.41
C PRO A 49 8.33 0.09 -14.56
N VAL A 50 7.65 0.39 -13.45
CA VAL A 50 6.24 0.82 -13.38
C VAL A 50 6.05 2.15 -12.65
N LYS A 51 7.14 2.83 -12.27
CA LYS A 51 7.14 4.07 -11.49
C LYS A 51 6.34 5.21 -12.12
N HIS A 52 6.17 5.18 -13.44
CA HIS A 52 5.37 6.16 -14.18
C HIS A 52 3.86 6.06 -13.93
N ILE A 53 3.37 4.93 -13.38
CA ILE A 53 1.97 4.76 -12.96
C ILE A 53 1.80 4.63 -11.44
N VAL A 54 2.90 4.54 -10.67
CA VAL A 54 2.87 4.38 -9.21
C VAL A 54 3.37 5.65 -8.52
N THR A 55 2.52 6.26 -7.71
CA THR A 55 2.87 7.40 -6.84
C THR A 55 3.06 6.91 -5.40
N PRO A 56 4.26 7.02 -4.82
CA PRO A 56 4.48 6.71 -3.41
C PRO A 56 3.94 7.84 -2.50
N VAL A 57 3.23 7.49 -1.43
CA VAL A 57 2.67 8.39 -0.42
C VAL A 57 3.23 8.01 0.95
N LYS A 58 4.25 8.76 1.41
CA LYS A 58 4.98 8.47 2.65
C LYS A 58 4.27 9.00 3.89
N MET A 59 3.26 8.27 4.35
CA MET A 59 2.41 8.64 5.49
C MET A 59 1.78 7.40 6.16
N PRO A 60 1.39 7.50 7.45
CA PRO A 60 0.52 6.50 8.07
C PRO A 60 -0.79 6.37 7.29
N SER A 61 -1.28 5.14 7.12
CA SER A 61 -2.43 4.81 6.27
C SER A 61 -3.69 5.64 6.58
N VAL A 62 -4.10 5.71 7.86
CA VAL A 62 -5.26 6.50 8.30
C VAL A 62 -5.12 7.99 8.01
N GLU A 63 -3.89 8.53 8.09
CA GLU A 63 -3.62 9.93 7.76
C GLU A 63 -3.65 10.16 6.25
N ALA A 64 -3.10 9.23 5.47
CA ALA A 64 -3.12 9.29 4.01
C ALA A 64 -4.55 9.24 3.47
N ALA A 65 -5.45 8.44 4.06
CA ALA A 65 -6.85 8.35 3.65
C ALA A 65 -7.56 9.73 3.62
N LYS A 66 -7.14 10.68 4.47
CA LYS A 66 -7.70 12.05 4.53
C LYS A 66 -7.38 12.89 3.28
N LEU A 67 -6.39 12.50 2.50
CA LEU A 67 -6.01 13.17 1.24
C LEU A 67 -6.96 12.84 0.09
N TYR A 68 -7.85 11.84 0.27
CA TYR A 68 -8.77 11.37 -0.75
C TYR A 68 -10.20 11.81 -0.43
N GLU A 69 -10.90 12.24 -1.47
CA GLU A 69 -12.32 12.57 -1.39
C GLU A 69 -13.15 11.29 -1.23
N ASP A 70 -14.31 11.42 -0.59
CA ASP A 70 -15.25 10.30 -0.50
C ASP A 70 -15.73 9.91 -1.91
N LYS A 71 -15.85 8.60 -2.15
CA LYS A 71 -16.22 8.05 -3.47
C LYS A 71 -15.36 8.60 -4.62
N SER A 72 -14.04 8.64 -4.42
CA SER A 72 -13.07 9.04 -5.45
C SER A 72 -12.20 7.89 -5.95
N LEU A 73 -12.20 6.75 -5.25
CA LEU A 73 -11.33 5.60 -5.54
C LEU A 73 -12.12 4.46 -6.18
N PHE A 74 -11.54 3.82 -7.19
CA PHE A 74 -12.15 2.65 -7.83
C PHE A 74 -11.93 1.36 -7.03
N PHE A 75 -10.82 1.30 -6.30
CA PHE A 75 -10.37 0.12 -5.59
C PHE A 75 -9.36 0.51 -4.52
N VAL A 76 -9.43 -0.17 -3.37
CA VAL A 76 -8.46 -0.06 -2.28
C VAL A 76 -8.02 -1.47 -1.88
N PHE A 77 -6.72 -1.74 -1.95
CA PHE A 77 -6.10 -2.93 -1.38
C PHE A 77 -5.50 -2.58 -0.02
N ILE A 78 -5.76 -3.41 1.00
CA ILE A 78 -5.20 -3.23 2.35
C ILE A 78 -4.36 -4.47 2.63
N ASP A 79 -3.05 -4.27 2.66
CA ASP A 79 -2.05 -5.26 3.03
C ASP A 79 -1.00 -4.53 3.83
N GLY A 80 -1.18 -4.48 5.14
CA GLY A 80 -0.35 -3.77 6.09
C GLY A 80 -0.63 -4.25 7.49
N SER A 81 0.23 -3.88 8.45
CA SER A 81 0.16 -4.20 9.89
C SER A 81 -0.82 -5.32 10.25
N HIS A 82 -0.32 -6.52 10.54
CA HIS A 82 -1.15 -7.71 10.86
C HIS A 82 -1.82 -7.67 12.26
N LEU A 83 -2.01 -6.48 12.82
CA LEU A 83 -2.74 -6.24 14.05
C LEU A 83 -4.20 -5.95 13.73
N TYR A 84 -5.11 -6.66 14.40
CA TYR A 84 -6.56 -6.52 14.20
C TYR A 84 -7.05 -5.07 14.26
N GLU A 85 -6.61 -4.29 15.25
CA GLU A 85 -7.06 -2.90 15.39
C GLU A 85 -6.54 -2.01 14.25
N ALA A 86 -5.32 -2.23 13.75
CA ALA A 86 -4.77 -1.45 12.64
C ALA A 86 -5.57 -1.70 11.34
N VAL A 87 -5.82 -2.98 11.01
CA VAL A 87 -6.63 -3.35 9.83
C VAL A 87 -8.05 -2.77 9.93
N LYS A 88 -8.64 -2.83 11.13
CA LYS A 88 -9.96 -2.28 11.38
C LYS A 88 -9.99 -0.76 11.19
N GLU A 89 -9.00 -0.04 11.70
CA GLU A 89 -8.85 1.40 11.50
C GLU A 89 -8.70 1.76 10.02
N ASP A 90 -7.91 1.00 9.26
CA ASP A 90 -7.76 1.19 7.82
C ASP A 90 -9.08 0.99 7.08
N ILE A 91 -9.82 -0.08 7.37
CA ILE A 91 -11.13 -0.31 6.75
C ILE A 91 -12.06 0.87 7.01
N PHE A 92 -12.12 1.39 8.25
CA PHE A 92 -12.97 2.54 8.56
C PHE A 92 -12.52 3.83 7.86
N ALA A 93 -11.22 4.04 7.67
CA ALA A 93 -10.68 5.23 7.03
C ALA A 93 -10.89 5.21 5.50
N TRP A 94 -10.71 4.05 4.86
CA TRP A 94 -10.70 3.90 3.40
C TRP A 94 -12.07 3.55 2.81
N LEU A 95 -12.96 2.88 3.55
CA LEU A 95 -14.30 2.48 3.05
C LEU A 95 -15.13 3.67 2.51
N PRO A 96 -15.12 4.87 3.12
CA PRO A 96 -15.84 6.02 2.56
C PRO A 96 -15.27 6.55 1.23
N LYS A 97 -14.00 6.22 0.93
CA LYS A 97 -13.25 6.72 -0.23
C LYS A 97 -13.55 5.95 -1.50
N ASP A 98 -14.00 4.70 -1.38
CA ASP A 98 -14.39 3.84 -2.50
C ASP A 98 -15.72 4.29 -3.13
N VAL A 99 -15.76 4.36 -4.46
CA VAL A 99 -16.90 4.79 -5.29
C VAL A 99 -17.98 3.70 -5.36
N GLY A 100 -17.66 2.42 -5.16
CA GLY A 100 -18.53 1.31 -5.55
C GLY A 100 -19.09 0.43 -4.42
N PRO A 101 -20.25 -0.23 -4.64
CA PRO A 101 -20.82 -1.22 -3.71
C PRO A 101 -20.04 -2.56 -3.69
N ASN A 102 -18.90 -2.63 -4.36
CA ASN A 102 -18.12 -3.85 -4.62
C ASN A 102 -16.70 -3.67 -4.12
N LEU A 103 -16.54 -3.52 -2.79
CA LEU A 103 -15.25 -3.69 -2.12
C LEU A 103 -14.71 -5.07 -2.52
N ARG A 104 -13.78 -5.11 -3.47
CA ARG A 104 -13.23 -6.38 -3.96
C ARG A 104 -11.93 -6.67 -3.23
N PHE A 105 -12.00 -7.68 -2.36
CA PHE A 105 -10.91 -8.49 -1.82
C PHE A 105 -9.88 -7.82 -0.91
N VAL A 106 -10.10 -8.06 0.39
CA VAL A 106 -9.05 -8.26 1.41
C VAL A 106 -8.42 -9.61 1.15
N LEU A 107 -7.11 -9.67 0.94
CA LEU A 107 -6.35 -10.91 1.03
C LEU A 107 -5.27 -10.74 2.10
N ASP A 108 -5.57 -11.33 3.26
CA ASP A 108 -4.57 -11.85 4.19
C ASP A 108 -3.81 -12.96 3.45
N HIS A 109 -2.54 -12.71 3.14
CA HIS A 109 -1.48 -13.65 3.51
C HIS A 109 -0.11 -13.04 3.22
N SER A 110 0.65 -12.89 4.30
CA SER A 110 2.10 -13.00 4.34
C SER A 110 2.61 -14.03 3.32
N CYS A 111 3.36 -13.59 2.31
CA CYS A 111 4.44 -14.29 1.59
C CYS A 111 4.51 -13.84 0.13
N PHE A 112 5.43 -12.93 -0.18
CA PHE A 112 6.40 -13.19 -1.25
C PHE A 112 7.80 -13.01 -0.67
N GLY A 113 8.82 -13.65 -1.22
CA GLY A 113 10.11 -13.87 -0.54
C GLY A 113 11.11 -12.71 -0.61
N ILE A 114 11.90 -12.62 0.46
CA ILE A 114 13.22 -11.95 0.60
C ILE A 114 13.20 -10.40 0.52
N GLY A 115 13.25 -9.77 1.70
CA GLY A 115 13.58 -8.35 1.86
C GLY A 115 12.34 -7.46 1.99
N ALA A 116 12.10 -7.01 3.23
CA ALA A 116 11.14 -5.98 3.66
C ALA A 116 9.92 -5.67 2.77
N TRP A 117 8.76 -6.16 3.20
CA TRP A 117 7.47 -5.87 2.59
C TRP A 117 6.86 -4.65 3.26
N SER A 118 6.93 -3.53 2.55
CA SER A 118 6.08 -2.36 2.77
C SER A 118 4.61 -2.80 2.65
N ALA A 119 3.76 -2.38 3.58
CA ALA A 119 2.34 -2.40 3.43
C ALA A 119 1.93 -1.67 2.15
N GLN A 120 1.57 -2.40 1.09
CA GLN A 120 1.26 -1.75 -0.18
C GLN A 120 -0.24 -1.57 -0.31
N PHE A 121 -0.72 -0.41 0.09
CA PHE A 121 -2.07 -0.01 -0.26
C PHE A 121 -2.08 0.39 -1.73
N TYR A 122 -2.89 -0.26 -2.56
CA TYR A 122 -3.05 0.12 -3.96
C TYR A 122 -4.36 0.89 -4.10
N CYS A 123 -4.24 2.17 -4.40
CA CYS A 123 -5.38 3.03 -4.71
C CYS A 123 -5.41 3.29 -6.21
N ALA A 124 -6.45 2.82 -6.91
CA ALA A 124 -6.62 3.05 -8.35
C ALA A 124 -7.59 4.20 -8.63
N ARG A 125 -7.15 5.19 -9.42
CA ARG A 125 -7.97 6.28 -10.01
C ARG A 125 -7.86 6.28 -11.54
#